data_AF-A0A2V2SFK5-F1
#
_entry.id   AF-A0A2V2SFK5-F1
#
_cell.length_a   1.000
_cell.length_b   1.000
_cell.length_c   1.000
_cell.angle_alpha   90.00
_cell.angle_beta   90.00
_cell.angle_gamma   90.00
#
_symmetry.space_group_name_H-M   'P 1'
#
loop_
_entity.id
_entity.type
_entity.pdbx_description
1 polymer ?
#
loop_
_entity_poly.entity_id
_entity_poly.type
_entity_poly.pdbx_seq_one_letter_code
_entity_poly.pdbx_strand_id
1 'polypeptide(L)'
;MCLLLLIFARTSGFASDSDLPNEQLPKEVRPELGKLALVADYGVRGTKGSIPVYLINAGTNEIYLEAQDRDIYLKLEVLDASDHWVRAQPHAFSWCGNSYFDLPRVRPGHFLKVNGYQPTNGQTQIIRFSLHGQEIALASNIGAGLANARDIDLASRDVMAVSEGSFGFVSMVAVGQQYLTNEMDHNKDLQEVAIRTLGSERFEVSASRKVLKEVLRKFPKYKRQVESAMKSLDSRGKSKERTTLRR
;
A
#
# COMPACT_ATOMS: atom_id res chain seq x y z
N MET A 1 -11.40 -14.98 -22.84
CA MET A 1 -12.60 -15.02 -21.99
C MET A 1 -12.12 -14.97 -20.54
N CYS A 2 -12.08 -13.80 -19.92
CA CYS A 2 -11.73 -13.69 -18.50
C CYS A 2 -12.92 -14.20 -17.68
N LEU A 3 -12.85 -15.44 -17.23
CA LEU A 3 -13.81 -15.96 -16.28
C LEU A 3 -13.53 -15.25 -14.95
N LEU A 4 -14.38 -14.27 -14.60
CA LEU A 4 -14.38 -13.64 -13.28
C LEU A 4 -14.57 -14.73 -12.23
N LEU A 5 -13.49 -15.19 -11.62
CA LEU A 5 -13.55 -15.76 -10.28
C LEU A 5 -13.82 -14.58 -9.33
N LEU A 6 -15.11 -14.23 -9.21
CA LEU A 6 -15.66 -13.39 -8.16
C LEU A 6 -15.54 -14.15 -6.83
N ILE A 7 -14.31 -14.30 -6.33
CA ILE A 7 -14.14 -14.44 -4.90
C ILE A 7 -14.53 -13.07 -4.36
N PHE A 8 -15.68 -13.00 -3.68
CA PHE A 8 -16.25 -11.79 -3.08
C PHE A 8 -15.36 -11.24 -1.95
N ALA A 9 -14.14 -10.83 -2.28
CA ALA A 9 -13.33 -9.98 -1.43
C ALA A 9 -13.82 -8.54 -1.64
N ARG A 10 -14.89 -8.15 -0.93
CA ARG A 10 -15.27 -6.72 -0.78
C ARG A 10 -14.16 -6.02 -0.01
N THR A 11 -13.05 -5.71 -0.66
CA THR A 11 -11.79 -5.32 0.01
C THR A 11 -11.35 -3.90 -0.27
N SER A 12 -12.09 -3.12 -1.06
CA SER A 12 -11.67 -1.78 -1.44
C SER A 12 -12.62 -0.69 -0.95
N GLY A 13 -12.02 0.31 -0.30
CA GLY A 13 -12.62 1.59 -0.05
C GLY A 13 -12.60 2.42 -1.32
N PHE A 14 -13.74 2.57 -1.98
CA PHE A 14 -13.84 3.47 -3.13
C PHE A 14 -13.78 4.92 -2.67
N ALA A 15 -12.86 5.69 -3.22
CA ALA A 15 -12.87 7.15 -3.13
C ALA A 15 -14.03 7.72 -3.98
N SER A 16 -14.55 8.89 -3.60
CA SER A 16 -15.51 9.63 -4.44
C SER A 16 -14.85 10.12 -5.73
N ASP A 17 -15.64 10.25 -6.81
CA ASP A 17 -15.18 10.67 -8.15
C ASP A 17 -14.65 12.11 -8.21
N SER A 18 -14.84 12.90 -7.15
CA SER A 18 -14.28 14.24 -7.03
C SER A 18 -13.97 14.60 -5.58
N ASP A 19 -12.98 15.46 -5.40
CA ASP A 19 -12.65 16.12 -4.15
C ASP A 19 -13.66 17.23 -3.86
N LEU A 20 -13.97 17.44 -2.57
CA LEU A 20 -14.94 18.42 -2.10
C LEU A 20 -14.22 19.56 -1.34
N PRO A 21 -14.76 20.79 -1.36
CA PRO A 21 -14.20 21.89 -0.57
C PRO A 21 -14.17 21.57 0.94
N ASN A 22 -13.12 21.99 1.64
CA ASN A 22 -12.95 21.75 3.08
C ASN A 22 -14.09 22.32 3.94
N GLU A 23 -14.82 23.33 3.45
CA GLU A 23 -16.01 23.89 4.10
C GLU A 23 -17.16 22.88 4.20
N GLN A 24 -17.11 21.80 3.41
CA GLN A 24 -18.09 20.71 3.42
C GLN A 24 -17.67 19.52 4.30
N LEU A 25 -16.55 19.63 5.03
CA LEU A 25 -16.17 18.61 6.00
C LEU A 25 -17.24 18.50 7.11
N PRO A 26 -17.44 17.30 7.69
CA PRO A 26 -18.23 17.15 8.91
C PRO A 26 -17.71 18.07 10.03
N LYS A 27 -18.58 18.58 10.89
CA LYS A 27 -18.24 19.61 11.90
C LYS A 27 -17.17 19.16 12.89
N GLU A 28 -17.13 17.86 13.13
CA GLU A 28 -16.20 17.13 13.98
C GLU A 28 -14.82 16.93 13.34
N VAL A 29 -14.71 17.02 12.01
CA VAL A 29 -13.46 16.89 11.26
C VAL A 29 -12.93 18.29 10.92
N ARG A 30 -11.89 18.72 11.61
CA ARG A 30 -11.30 20.06 11.42
C ARG A 30 -9.98 19.98 10.66
N PRO A 31 -9.83 20.69 9.52
CA PRO A 31 -8.56 20.78 8.82
C PRO A 31 -7.55 21.54 9.67
N GLU A 32 -6.31 21.05 9.71
CA GLU A 32 -5.17 21.81 10.23
C GLU A 32 -4.55 22.63 9.10
N LEU A 33 -4.59 23.96 9.21
CA LEU A 33 -4.09 24.87 8.17
C LEU A 33 -2.64 24.55 7.78
N GLY A 34 -2.38 24.56 6.48
CA GLY A 34 -1.07 24.30 5.89
C GLY A 34 -0.67 22.82 5.83
N LYS A 35 -1.54 21.88 6.25
CA LYS A 35 -1.20 20.46 6.32
C LYS A 35 -2.04 19.58 5.40
N LEU A 36 -1.44 18.47 5.01
CA LEU A 36 -2.14 17.29 4.51
C LEU A 36 -2.43 16.38 5.70
N ALA A 37 -3.68 15.94 5.86
CA ALA A 37 -4.10 15.11 6.98
C ALA A 37 -5.00 13.96 6.51
N LEU A 38 -4.93 12.84 7.22
CA LEU A 38 -5.88 11.74 7.08
C LEU A 38 -6.67 11.66 8.38
N VAL A 39 -8.00 11.65 8.31
CA VAL A 39 -8.86 11.63 9.49
C VAL A 39 -9.91 10.55 9.31
N ALA A 40 -9.94 9.57 10.21
CA ALA A 40 -10.96 8.53 10.30
C ALA A 40 -12.03 8.93 11.32
N ASP A 41 -13.28 8.91 10.89
CA ASP A 41 -14.43 9.20 11.74
C ASP A 41 -15.02 7.92 12.32
N TYR A 42 -14.51 7.53 13.48
CA TYR A 42 -14.97 6.36 14.23
C TYR A 42 -16.36 6.54 14.87
N GLY A 43 -16.87 7.77 14.95
CA GLY A 43 -18.21 8.07 15.47
C GLY A 43 -19.32 7.72 14.49
N VAL A 44 -18.99 7.70 13.19
CA VAL A 44 -19.93 7.39 12.12
C VAL A 44 -19.69 5.98 11.58
N ARG A 45 -20.65 5.08 11.82
CA ARG A 45 -20.68 3.81 11.08
C ARG A 45 -21.18 4.07 9.67
N GLY A 46 -20.29 3.93 8.69
CA GLY A 46 -20.63 4.00 7.28
C GLY A 46 -21.57 2.88 6.84
N THR A 47 -22.09 2.99 5.63
CA THR A 47 -22.93 1.91 5.07
C THR A 47 -22.11 0.62 4.92
N LYS A 48 -22.73 -0.54 5.20
CA LYS A 48 -22.16 -1.89 4.98
C LYS A 48 -20.84 -2.20 5.71
N GLY A 49 -20.59 -1.60 6.88
CA GLY A 49 -19.35 -1.87 7.62
C GLY A 49 -18.17 -1.15 6.96
N SER A 50 -18.21 0.17 6.98
CA SER A 50 -17.09 1.02 6.57
C SER A 50 -16.92 2.15 7.59
N ILE A 51 -15.71 2.68 7.70
CA ILE A 51 -15.42 3.89 8.48
C ILE A 51 -15.11 5.01 7.48
N PRO A 52 -15.84 6.15 7.50
CA PRO A 52 -15.48 7.29 6.68
C PRO A 52 -14.05 7.78 7.00
N VAL A 53 -13.22 7.90 5.97
CA VAL A 53 -11.87 8.46 6.09
C VAL A 53 -11.74 9.63 5.13
N TYR A 54 -11.21 10.73 5.64
CA TYR A 54 -11.07 12.00 4.93
C TYR A 54 -9.59 12.28 4.71
N LEU A 55 -9.16 12.33 3.45
CA LEU A 55 -7.85 12.86 3.08
C LEU A 55 -8.00 14.35 2.78
N ILE A 56 -7.49 15.18 3.68
CA ILE A 56 -7.74 16.62 3.73
C ILE A 56 -6.48 17.36 3.31
N ASN A 57 -6.56 18.12 2.22
CA ASN A 57 -5.49 18.99 1.79
C ASN A 57 -5.78 20.44 2.21
N ALA A 58 -5.28 20.83 3.37
CA ALA A 58 -5.31 22.22 3.83
C ALA A 58 -3.98 22.96 3.52
N GLY A 59 -3.13 22.37 2.68
CA GLY A 59 -1.89 22.97 2.20
C GLY A 59 -2.09 23.83 0.94
N THR A 60 -0.98 24.18 0.28
CA THR A 60 -0.97 25.02 -0.92
C THR A 60 -0.72 24.24 -2.21
N ASN A 61 -0.31 22.98 -2.11
CA ASN A 61 0.08 22.16 -3.24
C ASN A 61 -0.98 21.11 -3.52
N GLU A 62 -1.23 20.83 -4.80
CA GLU A 62 -2.07 19.71 -5.20
C GLU A 62 -1.37 18.38 -4.92
N ILE A 63 -2.14 17.38 -4.51
CA ILE A 63 -1.66 16.03 -4.24
C ILE A 63 -2.22 15.09 -5.30
N TYR A 64 -1.35 14.24 -5.86
CA TYR A 64 -1.70 13.15 -6.74
C TYR A 64 -1.47 11.84 -6.00
N LEU A 65 -2.41 10.91 -6.12
CA LEU A 65 -2.36 9.61 -5.46
C LEU A 65 -2.23 8.52 -6.51
N GLU A 66 -1.36 7.56 -6.21
CA GLU A 66 -1.38 6.26 -6.88
C GLU A 66 -2.69 5.56 -6.54
N ALA A 67 -3.34 4.97 -7.54
CA ALA A 67 -4.56 4.21 -7.32
C ALA A 67 -4.70 3.08 -8.35
N GLN A 68 -5.36 2.01 -7.93
CA GLN A 68 -5.82 0.95 -8.82
C GLN A 68 -7.32 0.75 -8.63
N ASP A 69 -8.09 0.87 -9.72
CA ASP A 69 -9.55 0.71 -9.68
C ASP A 69 -10.22 1.59 -8.61
N ARG A 70 -9.69 2.82 -8.44
CA ARG A 70 -10.07 3.83 -7.42
C ARG A 70 -9.75 3.49 -5.96
N ASP A 71 -9.04 2.38 -5.69
CA ASP A 71 -8.39 2.11 -4.41
C ASP A 71 -7.08 2.93 -4.35
N ILE A 72 -7.06 3.97 -3.52
CA ILE A 72 -5.86 4.81 -3.28
C ILE A 72 -4.84 4.15 -2.35
N TYR A 73 -4.94 2.83 -2.17
CA TYR A 73 -4.16 2.03 -1.25
C TYR A 73 -4.29 2.49 0.21
N LEU A 74 -5.47 2.97 0.58
CA LEU A 74 -5.84 3.18 1.99
C LEU A 74 -6.05 1.82 2.65
N LYS A 75 -5.26 1.50 3.68
CA LYS A 75 -5.33 0.20 4.37
C LYS A 75 -5.60 0.37 5.85
N LEU A 76 -6.46 -0.51 6.38
CA LEU A 76 -6.64 -0.70 7.80
C LEU A 76 -5.36 -1.29 8.42
N GLU A 77 -4.91 -0.73 9.53
CA GLU A 77 -3.83 -1.23 10.37
C GLU A 77 -4.33 -1.45 11.80
N VAL A 78 -3.75 -2.43 12.49
CA VAL A 78 -3.94 -2.69 13.92
C VAL A 78 -2.62 -2.48 14.65
N LEU A 79 -2.69 -2.07 15.91
CA LEU A 79 -1.53 -2.07 16.80
C LEU A 79 -1.34 -3.48 17.37
N ASP A 80 -0.19 -4.12 17.09
CA ASP A 80 0.12 -5.45 17.59
C ASP A 80 0.62 -5.44 19.05
N ALA A 81 0.85 -6.62 19.61
CA ALA A 81 1.32 -6.78 21.00
C ALA A 81 2.75 -6.25 21.25
N SER A 82 3.47 -5.89 20.19
CA SER A 82 4.81 -5.28 20.24
C SER A 82 4.78 -3.78 19.95
N ASP A 83 3.61 -3.15 20.02
CA ASP A 83 3.37 -1.74 19.70
C ASP A 83 3.76 -1.35 18.27
N HIS A 84 3.68 -2.30 17.34
CA HIS A 84 3.88 -2.04 15.92
C HIS A 84 2.56 -2.03 15.16
N TRP A 85 2.45 -1.10 14.21
CA TRP A 85 1.33 -1.10 13.27
C TRP A 85 1.53 -2.15 12.20
N VAL A 86 0.57 -3.06 12.10
CA VAL A 86 0.55 -4.11 11.08
C VAL A 86 -0.73 -4.02 10.27
N ARG A 87 -0.64 -4.30 8.97
CA ARG A 87 -1.79 -4.22 8.08
C ARG A 87 -2.81 -5.31 8.40
N ALA A 88 -4.07 -4.91 8.50
CA ALA A 88 -5.23 -5.75 8.81
C ALA A 88 -6.25 -5.81 7.67
N GLN A 89 -5.87 -5.33 6.49
CA GLN A 89 -6.67 -5.40 5.26
C GLN A 89 -5.80 -5.97 4.14
N PRO A 90 -6.11 -7.17 3.61
CA PRO A 90 -5.38 -7.72 2.50
C PRO A 90 -5.66 -6.93 1.22
N HIS A 91 -4.74 -7.01 0.26
CA HIS A 91 -4.85 -6.33 -1.02
C HIS A 91 -4.72 -7.33 -2.16
N ALA A 92 -5.60 -7.21 -3.15
CA ALA A 92 -5.62 -8.04 -4.34
C ALA A 92 -5.40 -7.15 -5.56
N PHE A 93 -4.23 -7.23 -6.18
CA PHE A 93 -3.95 -6.44 -7.37
C PHE A 93 -4.78 -6.95 -8.55
N SER A 94 -5.45 -6.04 -9.26
CA SER A 94 -6.20 -6.42 -10.46
C SER A 94 -5.27 -6.83 -11.60
N TRP A 95 -5.69 -7.85 -12.37
CA TRP A 95 -4.94 -8.39 -13.51
C TRP A 95 -5.35 -7.73 -14.83
N CYS A 96 -6.54 -7.13 -14.87
CA CYS A 96 -7.09 -6.56 -16.09
C CYS A 96 -6.32 -5.29 -16.44
N GLY A 97 -5.48 -5.31 -17.48
CA GLY A 97 -4.70 -4.17 -17.98
C GLY A 97 -5.52 -2.99 -18.54
N ASN A 98 -6.75 -2.82 -18.07
CA ASN A 98 -7.67 -1.73 -18.38
C ASN A 98 -7.91 -0.83 -17.15
N SER A 99 -7.06 -0.91 -16.11
CA SER A 99 -7.09 0.04 -15.00
C SER A 99 -6.78 1.42 -15.58
N TYR A 100 -7.81 2.24 -15.81
CA TYR A 100 -7.62 3.61 -16.25
C TYR A 100 -6.98 4.37 -15.08
N PHE A 101 -5.74 4.83 -15.28
CA PHE A 101 -4.96 5.62 -14.34
C PHE A 101 -5.48 7.05 -14.24
N ASP A 102 -6.74 7.22 -13.87
CA ASP A 102 -7.20 8.51 -13.33
C ASP A 102 -6.63 8.59 -11.92
N LEU A 103 -5.41 9.14 -11.81
CA LEU A 103 -4.73 9.38 -10.53
C LEU A 103 -5.61 10.33 -9.71
N PRO A 104 -6.21 9.88 -8.58
CA PRO A 104 -7.03 10.75 -7.78
C PRO A 104 -6.21 11.95 -7.32
N ARG A 105 -6.77 13.14 -7.49
CA ARG A 105 -6.16 14.39 -7.08
C ARG A 105 -6.93 15.02 -5.93
N VAL A 106 -6.21 15.70 -5.04
CA VAL A 106 -6.82 16.50 -3.97
C VAL A 106 -6.26 17.91 -4.03
N ARG A 107 -7.10 18.86 -4.44
CA ARG A 107 -6.70 20.26 -4.61
C ARG A 107 -6.43 20.93 -3.26
N PRO A 108 -5.62 22.00 -3.23
CA PRO A 108 -5.51 22.86 -2.06
C PRO A 108 -6.90 23.34 -1.60
N GLY A 109 -7.17 23.24 -0.30
CA GLY A 109 -8.48 23.61 0.26
C GLY A 109 -9.59 22.58 0.04
N HIS A 110 -9.27 21.39 -0.46
CA HIS A 110 -10.23 20.31 -0.70
C HIS A 110 -9.89 19.05 0.11
N PHE A 111 -10.85 18.13 0.18
CA PHE A 111 -10.68 16.79 0.73
C PHE A 111 -11.27 15.72 -0.17
N LEU A 112 -10.76 14.50 -0.01
CA LEU A 112 -11.30 13.29 -0.62
C LEU A 112 -11.93 12.40 0.47
N LYS A 113 -13.18 11.99 0.29
CA LYS A 113 -13.83 11.02 1.17
C LYS A 113 -13.61 9.60 0.62
N VAL A 114 -13.11 8.72 1.47
CA VAL A 114 -12.85 7.31 1.18
C VAL A 114 -13.60 6.46 2.19
N ASN A 115 -14.19 5.36 1.73
CA ASN A 115 -14.81 4.40 2.64
C ASN A 115 -13.74 3.45 3.19
N GLY A 116 -13.19 3.75 4.37
CA GLY A 116 -12.25 2.88 5.04
C GLY A 116 -12.84 1.48 5.27
N TYR A 117 -12.04 0.45 4.93
CA TYR A 117 -12.41 -0.94 5.13
C TYR A 117 -12.63 -1.24 6.62
N GLN A 118 -13.73 -1.92 6.93
CA GLN A 118 -14.05 -2.38 8.27
C GLN A 118 -14.66 -3.79 8.16
N PRO A 119 -13.99 -4.86 8.61
CA PRO A 119 -14.55 -6.20 8.49
C PRO A 119 -15.87 -6.33 9.25
N THR A 120 -16.76 -7.21 8.78
CA THR A 120 -18.07 -7.45 9.41
C THR A 120 -18.00 -8.38 10.63
N ASN A 121 -16.87 -9.06 10.82
CA ASN A 121 -16.56 -9.95 11.93
C ASN A 121 -15.11 -9.70 12.40
N GLY A 122 -14.80 -10.14 13.61
CA GLY A 122 -13.47 -9.95 14.19
C GLY A 122 -13.53 -9.52 15.66
N GLN A 123 -12.38 -9.14 16.18
CA GLN A 123 -12.24 -8.62 17.55
C GLN A 123 -12.09 -7.09 17.51
N THR A 124 -12.64 -6.41 18.52
CA THR A 124 -12.39 -4.97 18.66
C THR A 124 -10.94 -4.77 19.05
N GLN A 125 -10.22 -3.94 18.29
CA GLN A 125 -8.82 -3.61 18.48
C GLN A 125 -8.61 -2.10 18.28
N ILE A 126 -7.43 -1.64 18.67
CA ILE A 126 -6.96 -0.30 18.33
C ILE A 126 -6.51 -0.30 16.88
N ILE A 127 -7.13 0.55 16.07
CA ILE A 127 -6.93 0.61 14.62
C ILE A 127 -6.59 2.03 14.16
N ARG A 128 -6.00 2.11 12.97
CA ARG A 128 -5.89 3.33 12.16
C ARG A 128 -5.97 2.97 10.69
N PHE A 129 -6.03 3.98 9.83
CA PHE A 129 -5.83 3.81 8.40
C PHE A 129 -4.51 4.44 7.97
N SER A 130 -3.82 3.83 7.00
CA SER A 130 -2.57 4.31 6.45
C SER A 130 -2.60 4.26 4.93
N LEU A 131 -1.95 5.22 4.28
CA LEU A 131 -1.72 5.18 2.83
C LEU A 131 -0.48 4.33 2.52
N HIS A 132 -0.66 3.35 1.66
CA HIS A 132 0.38 2.44 1.17
C HIS A 132 0.72 2.75 -0.28
N GLY A 133 1.92 2.37 -0.74
CA GLY A 133 2.33 2.56 -2.13
C GLY A 133 2.44 4.01 -2.60
N GLN A 134 2.36 4.98 -1.69
CA GLN A 134 2.48 6.41 -1.98
C GLN A 134 3.88 6.93 -1.65
N GLU A 135 4.26 8.06 -2.26
CA GLU A 135 5.44 8.83 -1.81
C GLU A 135 5.20 9.56 -0.48
N ILE A 136 3.94 9.74 -0.11
CA ILE A 136 3.51 10.43 1.10
C ILE A 136 3.21 9.39 2.19
N ALA A 137 3.94 9.45 3.29
CA ALA A 137 3.63 8.66 4.48
C ALA A 137 2.57 9.39 5.32
N LEU A 138 1.34 8.87 5.32
CA LEU A 138 0.22 9.46 6.05
C LEU A 138 -0.63 8.39 6.70
N ALA A 139 -0.92 8.58 7.99
CA ALA A 139 -1.81 7.73 8.77
C ALA A 139 -2.88 8.57 9.47
N SER A 140 -4.02 7.95 9.74
CA SER A 140 -5.14 8.61 10.41
C SER A 140 -4.93 8.74 11.91
N ASN A 141 -5.81 9.50 12.57
CA ASN A 141 -6.06 9.33 13.99
C ASN A 141 -6.40 7.87 14.35
N ILE A 142 -6.21 7.52 15.61
CA ILE A 142 -6.40 6.19 16.17
C ILE A 142 -7.82 6.07 16.75
N GLY A 143 -8.43 4.89 16.64
CA GLY A 143 -9.72 4.59 17.24
C GLY A 143 -9.93 3.11 17.47
N ALA A 144 -11.09 2.75 18.02
CA ALA A 144 -11.51 1.36 18.18
C ALA A 144 -12.28 0.89 16.93
N GLY A 145 -11.98 -0.30 16.44
CA GLY A 145 -12.72 -0.93 15.35
C GLY A 145 -12.48 -2.43 15.31
N LEU A 146 -13.19 -3.15 14.43
CA LEU A 146 -13.00 -4.60 14.29
C LEU A 146 -11.78 -4.90 13.41
N ALA A 147 -11.05 -5.93 13.78
CA ALA A 147 -10.05 -6.55 12.93
C ALA A 147 -10.22 -8.07 12.92
N ASN A 148 -10.15 -8.65 11.74
CA ASN A 148 -10.29 -10.08 11.53
C ASN A 148 -8.89 -10.73 11.45
N ALA A 149 -8.66 -11.76 12.25
CA ALA A 149 -7.37 -12.46 12.29
C ALA A 149 -6.98 -13.07 10.92
N ARG A 150 -7.96 -13.54 10.13
CA ARG A 150 -7.72 -14.06 8.78
C ARG A 150 -7.29 -12.96 7.82
N ASP A 151 -7.88 -11.77 7.93
CA ASP A 151 -7.51 -10.65 7.06
C ASP A 151 -6.10 -10.13 7.38
N ILE A 152 -5.70 -10.13 8.66
CA ILE A 152 -4.32 -9.86 9.09
C ILE A 152 -3.37 -10.93 8.53
N ASP A 153 -3.71 -12.21 8.64
CA ASP A 153 -2.90 -13.30 8.08
C ASP A 153 -2.72 -13.14 6.56
N LEU A 154 -3.81 -12.92 5.82
CA LEU A 154 -3.77 -12.69 4.37
C LEU A 154 -2.94 -11.45 4.01
N ALA A 155 -3.12 -10.35 4.75
CA ALA A 155 -2.36 -9.12 4.56
C ALA A 155 -0.86 -9.28 4.87
N SER A 156 -0.46 -10.25 5.68
CA SER A 156 0.96 -10.52 5.96
C SER A 156 1.67 -11.25 4.80
N ARG A 157 0.92 -11.79 3.83
CA ARG A 157 1.44 -12.69 2.80
C ARG A 157 0.87 -12.45 1.40
N ASP A 158 0.38 -11.25 1.12
CA ASP A 158 0.01 -10.84 -0.24
C ASP A 158 1.18 -10.10 -0.95
N VAL A 159 0.94 -9.66 -2.18
CA VAL A 159 1.94 -8.93 -2.98
C VAL A 159 2.36 -7.60 -2.33
N MET A 160 1.43 -6.91 -1.67
CA MET A 160 1.70 -5.62 -1.02
C MET A 160 2.62 -5.81 0.19
N ALA A 161 2.46 -6.89 0.96
CA ALA A 161 3.36 -7.24 2.06
C ALA A 161 4.82 -7.36 1.60
N VAL A 162 5.04 -8.01 0.46
CA VAL A 162 6.39 -8.21 -0.12
C VAL A 162 6.89 -6.95 -0.82
N SER A 163 6.01 -6.20 -1.48
CA SER A 163 6.40 -4.98 -2.18
C SER A 163 6.75 -3.86 -1.21
N GLU A 164 6.14 -3.88 -0.02
CA GLU A 164 6.29 -2.83 0.99
C GLU A 164 7.04 -3.21 2.26
N GLY A 165 7.40 -4.49 2.41
CA GLY A 165 8.09 -4.98 3.58
C GLY A 165 9.49 -4.40 3.77
N SER A 166 10.04 -4.66 4.96
CA SER A 166 11.41 -4.32 5.29
C SER A 166 12.41 -5.08 4.43
N PHE A 167 13.64 -4.55 4.29
CA PHE A 167 14.70 -5.24 3.56
C PHE A 167 14.93 -6.68 4.05
N GLY A 168 14.89 -6.89 5.38
CA GLY A 168 15.06 -8.22 5.98
C GLY A 168 13.98 -9.20 5.54
N PHE A 169 12.70 -8.80 5.64
CA PHE A 169 11.57 -9.61 5.21
C PHE A 169 11.65 -9.94 3.71
N VAL A 170 11.84 -8.93 2.87
CA VAL A 170 11.94 -9.11 1.42
C VAL A 170 13.11 -10.02 1.05
N SER A 171 14.25 -9.87 1.73
CA SER A 171 15.42 -10.73 1.52
C SER A 171 15.13 -12.18 1.86
N MET A 172 14.50 -12.46 3.00
CA MET A 172 14.12 -13.82 3.42
C MET A 172 13.19 -14.49 2.41
N VAL A 173 12.20 -13.76 1.88
CA VAL A 173 11.32 -14.25 0.82
C VAL A 173 12.10 -14.50 -0.47
N ALA A 174 12.95 -13.55 -0.89
CA ALA A 174 13.73 -13.66 -2.12
C ALA A 174 14.69 -14.86 -2.11
N VAL A 175 15.33 -15.17 -0.98
CA VAL A 175 16.25 -16.31 -0.85
C VAL A 175 15.55 -17.61 -0.42
N GLY A 176 14.22 -17.63 -0.39
CA GLY A 176 13.40 -18.82 -0.08
C GLY A 176 13.52 -19.31 1.36
N GLN A 177 13.94 -18.44 2.29
CA GLN A 177 13.91 -18.75 3.73
C GLN A 177 12.49 -18.64 4.29
N GLN A 178 11.66 -17.79 3.69
CA GLN A 178 10.25 -17.67 4.01
C GLN A 178 9.43 -17.92 2.74
N TYR A 179 8.65 -19.01 2.76
CA TYR A 179 7.73 -19.34 1.68
C TYR A 179 6.36 -18.76 1.98
N LEU A 180 5.79 -18.02 1.02
CA LEU A 180 4.49 -17.36 1.16
C LEU A 180 3.55 -17.84 0.04
N THR A 181 2.31 -18.13 0.42
CA THR A 181 1.25 -18.47 -0.54
C THR A 181 0.31 -17.29 -0.66
N ASN A 182 0.25 -16.68 -1.85
CA ASN A 182 -0.68 -15.60 -2.16
C ASN A 182 -2.07 -16.14 -2.50
N GLU A 183 -3.03 -15.87 -1.63
CA GLU A 183 -4.46 -16.19 -1.82
C GLU A 183 -5.28 -15.01 -2.36
N MET A 184 -4.70 -13.82 -2.43
CA MET A 184 -5.45 -12.59 -2.75
C MET A 184 -5.61 -12.34 -4.24
N ASP A 185 -4.57 -12.61 -5.04
CA ASP A 185 -4.62 -12.32 -6.47
C ASP A 185 -3.87 -13.35 -7.33
N HIS A 186 -3.65 -12.99 -8.59
CA HIS A 186 -3.05 -13.81 -9.64
C HIS A 186 -1.53 -13.97 -9.51
N ASN A 187 -0.84 -13.13 -8.73
CA ASN A 187 0.60 -13.19 -8.54
C ASN A 187 0.96 -14.31 -7.54
N LYS A 188 1.09 -15.53 -8.04
CA LYS A 188 1.36 -16.70 -7.19
C LYS A 188 2.83 -16.80 -6.73
N ASP A 189 3.77 -16.26 -7.49
CA ASP A 189 5.20 -16.31 -7.16
C ASP A 189 5.63 -15.04 -6.41
N LEU A 190 5.53 -15.07 -5.08
CA LEU A 190 5.97 -13.97 -4.22
C LEU A 190 7.50 -13.86 -4.11
N GLN A 191 8.25 -14.91 -4.47
CA GLN A 191 9.70 -14.85 -4.55
C GLN A 191 10.14 -13.98 -5.73
N GLU A 192 9.45 -14.09 -6.88
CA GLU A 192 9.64 -13.18 -8.01
C GLU A 192 9.30 -11.72 -7.65
N VAL A 193 8.22 -11.49 -6.91
CA VAL A 193 7.89 -10.15 -6.38
C VAL A 193 9.03 -9.62 -5.52
N ALA A 194 9.54 -10.41 -4.58
CA ALA A 194 10.64 -10.01 -3.70
C ALA A 194 11.93 -9.67 -4.48
N ILE A 195 12.27 -10.45 -5.51
CA ILE A 195 13.42 -10.18 -6.40
C ILE A 195 13.24 -8.83 -7.12
N ARG A 196 12.04 -8.55 -7.64
CA ARG A 196 11.73 -7.26 -8.26
C ARG A 196 11.82 -6.11 -7.26
N THR A 197 11.30 -6.29 -6.05
CA THR A 197 11.38 -5.29 -4.97
C THR A 197 12.83 -4.99 -4.59
N LEU A 198 13.72 -5.99 -4.54
CA LEU A 198 15.16 -5.77 -4.30
C LEU A 198 15.85 -4.96 -5.40
N GLY A 199 15.34 -5.04 -6.64
CA GLY A 199 15.78 -4.22 -7.77
C GLY A 199 15.24 -2.78 -7.77
N SER A 200 14.38 -2.43 -6.81
CA SER A 200 13.83 -1.08 -6.65
C SER A 200 14.79 -0.13 -5.92
N GLU A 201 14.45 1.16 -5.88
CA GLU A 201 15.21 2.20 -5.15
C GLU A 201 14.98 2.22 -3.63
N ARG A 202 14.18 1.29 -3.10
CA ARG A 202 13.78 1.30 -1.69
C ARG A 202 14.89 0.90 -0.73
N PHE A 203 15.90 0.17 -1.21
CA PHE A 203 16.93 -0.43 -0.37
C PHE A 203 18.33 -0.04 -0.85
N GLU A 204 19.30 -0.22 0.04
CA GLU A 204 20.70 0.05 -0.28
C GLU A 204 21.18 -0.90 -1.41
N VAL A 205 21.78 -0.32 -2.45
CA VAL A 205 22.11 -1.00 -3.70
C VAL A 205 23.07 -2.17 -3.48
N SER A 206 24.10 -2.00 -2.66
CA SER A 206 25.11 -3.04 -2.42
C SER A 206 24.53 -4.24 -1.66
N ALA A 207 23.66 -3.98 -0.67
CA ALA A 207 22.93 -4.98 0.10
C ALA A 207 21.97 -5.76 -0.81
N SER A 208 21.16 -5.07 -1.62
CA SER A 208 20.29 -5.71 -2.61
C SER A 208 21.06 -6.59 -3.58
N ARG A 209 22.20 -6.13 -4.12
CA ARG A 209 23.04 -6.95 -5.02
C ARG A 209 23.55 -8.21 -4.36
N LYS A 210 23.94 -8.15 -3.07
CA LYS A 210 24.40 -9.32 -2.32
C LYS A 210 23.30 -10.39 -2.25
N VAL A 211 22.09 -9.98 -1.90
CA VAL A 211 20.92 -10.88 -1.84
C VAL A 211 20.59 -11.43 -3.22
N LEU A 212 20.51 -10.58 -4.25
CA LEU A 212 20.24 -11.01 -5.63
C LEU A 212 21.26 -12.02 -6.17
N LYS A 213 22.55 -11.88 -5.85
CA LYS A 213 23.59 -12.88 -6.18
C LYS A 213 23.34 -14.20 -5.46
N GLU A 214 22.92 -14.15 -4.20
CA GLU A 214 22.56 -15.36 -3.45
C GLU A 214 21.34 -16.05 -4.04
N VAL A 215 20.31 -15.29 -4.45
CA VAL A 215 19.15 -15.83 -5.17
C VAL A 215 19.58 -16.54 -6.44
N LEU A 216 20.42 -15.91 -7.27
CA LEU A 216 20.91 -16.52 -8.51
C LEU A 216 21.65 -17.84 -8.27
N ARG A 217 22.43 -17.90 -7.18
CA ARG A 217 23.16 -19.11 -6.78
C ARG A 217 22.22 -20.22 -6.32
N LYS A 218 21.22 -19.90 -5.48
CA LYS A 218 20.30 -20.90 -4.89
C LYS A 218 19.18 -21.31 -5.86
N PHE A 219 18.72 -20.40 -6.71
CA PHE A 219 17.56 -20.57 -7.57
C PHE A 219 17.87 -20.09 -9.01
N PRO A 220 18.64 -20.87 -9.79
CA PRO A 220 18.98 -20.52 -11.18
C PRO A 220 17.76 -20.27 -12.08
N LYS A 221 16.59 -20.81 -11.74
CA LYS A 221 15.32 -20.56 -12.43
C LYS A 221 14.93 -19.08 -12.48
N TYR A 222 15.38 -18.25 -11.53
CA TYR A 222 15.09 -16.81 -11.48
C TYR A 222 16.17 -15.94 -12.15
N LYS A 223 17.05 -16.52 -12.97
CA LYS A 223 18.16 -15.79 -13.60
C LYS A 223 17.71 -14.51 -14.31
N ARG A 224 16.64 -14.58 -15.11
CA ARG A 224 16.12 -13.43 -15.87
C ARG A 224 15.61 -12.32 -14.95
N GLN A 225 14.86 -12.67 -13.90
CA GLN A 225 14.34 -11.73 -12.91
C GLN A 225 15.49 -11.04 -12.16
N VAL A 226 16.50 -11.80 -11.75
CA VAL A 226 17.68 -11.26 -11.07
C VAL A 226 18.46 -10.32 -11.98
N GLU A 227 18.71 -10.68 -13.23
CA GLU A 227 19.39 -9.83 -14.21
C GLU A 227 18.63 -8.52 -14.45
N SER A 228 17.30 -8.58 -14.56
CA SER A 228 16.44 -7.39 -14.69
C SER A 228 16.49 -6.49 -13.44
N ALA A 229 16.45 -7.08 -12.25
CA ALA A 229 16.59 -6.35 -10.99
C ALA A 229 17.96 -5.67 -10.87
N MET A 230 19.05 -6.37 -11.23
CA MET A 230 20.40 -5.78 -11.23
C MET A 230 20.52 -4.63 -12.24
N LYS A 231 19.98 -4.79 -13.45
CA LYS A 231 19.96 -3.72 -14.46
C LYS A 231 19.19 -2.49 -13.99
N SER A 232 18.10 -2.69 -13.25
CA SER A 232 17.34 -1.58 -12.63
C SER A 232 18.22 -0.80 -11.66
N LEU A 233 18.99 -1.49 -10.81
CA LEU A 233 19.94 -0.85 -9.89
C LEU A 233 21.07 -0.10 -10.64
N ASP A 234 21.58 -0.63 -11.75
CA ASP A 234 22.65 -0.01 -12.55
C ASP A 234 22.21 1.28 -13.26
N SER A 235 21.01 1.27 -13.85
CA SER A 235 20.52 2.42 -14.63
C SER A 235 20.30 3.67 -13.76
N ARG A 236 20.07 3.47 -12.45
CA ARG A 236 19.72 4.52 -11.50
C ARG A 236 20.95 5.15 -10.81
N GLY A 237 22.04 4.39 -10.62
CA GLY A 237 23.32 4.96 -10.16
C GLY A 237 23.83 6.07 -11.09
N LYS A 238 23.67 5.88 -12.41
CA LYS A 238 24.04 6.88 -13.43
C LYS A 238 23.14 8.12 -13.42
N SER A 239 21.90 8.02 -12.93
CA SER A 239 20.98 9.15 -12.82
C SER A 239 21.38 10.09 -11.67
N LYS A 240 21.72 9.53 -10.50
CA LYS A 240 22.12 10.33 -9.32
C LYS A 240 23.42 11.10 -9.55
N GLU A 241 24.41 10.51 -10.23
CA GLU A 241 25.68 11.19 -10.57
C GLU A 241 25.49 12.35 -11.56
N ARG A 242 24.57 12.24 -12.51
CA ARG A 242 24.28 13.31 -13.49
C ARG A 242 23.64 14.54 -12.85
N THR A 243 22.89 14.36 -11.76
CA THR A 243 22.27 15.48 -11.02
C THR A 243 23.28 16.20 -10.13
N THR A 244 24.35 15.53 -9.69
CA THR A 244 25.39 16.14 -8.83
C THR A 244 26.41 16.96 -9.63
N LEU A 245 26.68 16.60 -10.89
CA LEU A 245 27.62 17.30 -11.77
C LEU A 245 27.07 18.58 -12.43
N ARG A 246 25.83 18.99 -12.10
CA ARG A 246 25.16 20.18 -12.66
C ARG A 246 24.89 21.28 -11.62
N ARG A 247 25.52 21.20 -10.45
CA ARG A 247 25.55 22.27 -9.44
C ARG A 247 26.96 22.83 -9.36
#